data_AF-A0AAW1WUI0-F1
#
_entry.id   AF-A0AAW1WUI0-F1
#
_cell.length_a   1.000
_cell.length_b   1.000
_cell.length_c   1.000
_cell.angle_alpha   90.00
_cell.angle_beta   90.00
_cell.angle_gamma   90.00
#
_symmetry.space_group_name_H-M   'P 1'
#
loop_
_entity.id
_entity.type
_entity.pdbx_description
1 polymer ?
#
loop_
_entity_poly.entity_id
_entity_poly.type
_entity_poly.pdbx_seq_one_letter_code
_entity_poly.pdbx_strand_id
1 'polypeptide(L)'
;MAASGSLCPPFDFSGKYYDVVSGDGGSGCGRQSSFFEGKPVLNQSVGYSVILGFEPSLLSSHLSLVWLEKRYVGSKHTSEWFNTAGRNVKTGLIASVIVSQWTWAATILQSSNVAWQYGVSGPFWYASGATIQVLLFGIMAIEIKRKAPHAHTVCEIVKARWGTIAHLLPDTSRIIVHVVLVIFVYLVYTASNELGSPRVVYNHLVEVASKSRICQEPISHHGQSCGPVSGNYKGSYLTMLSSGGLVFGIINIVGNFGTVFVDNGYWVSAIAARPSSTHKGYLLGGLVWFAVPFSLATSLGGSILLLTMLFMAVTSAGSSEAYSGILIMHI
;
A
#
# COMPACT_ATOMS: atom_id res chain seq x y z
N MET A 1 -46.01 -20.60 30.69
CA MET A 1 -45.56 -20.85 29.32
C MET A 1 -44.96 -19.57 28.78
N ALA A 2 -43.64 -19.42 28.85
CA ALA A 2 -42.91 -18.38 28.15
C ALA A 2 -41.76 -19.09 27.45
N ALA A 3 -41.78 -19.09 26.12
CA ALA A 3 -40.75 -19.70 25.30
C ALA A 3 -39.43 -18.94 25.56
N SER A 4 -38.48 -19.62 26.20
CA SER A 4 -37.10 -19.17 26.32
C SER A 4 -36.49 -19.17 24.92
N GLY A 5 -36.52 -18.02 24.24
CA GLY A 5 -35.83 -17.85 22.97
C GLY A 5 -34.34 -18.10 23.16
N SER A 6 -33.77 -19.01 22.37
CA SER A 6 -32.34 -19.33 22.36
C SER A 6 -31.51 -18.06 22.10
N LEU A 7 -30.80 -17.56 23.12
CA LEU A 7 -29.83 -16.47 22.99
C LEU A 7 -28.58 -17.01 22.24
N CYS A 8 -28.43 -16.64 20.97
CA CYS A 8 -27.20 -16.83 20.22
C CYS A 8 -26.49 -15.48 20.12
N PRO A 9 -25.22 -15.33 20.59
CA PRO A 9 -24.33 -16.21 21.36
C PRO A 9 -24.48 -16.00 22.90
N PRO A 10 -23.79 -16.78 23.76
CA PRO A 10 -23.82 -16.64 25.23
C PRO A 10 -23.18 -15.34 25.77
N PHE A 11 -22.66 -14.46 24.91
CA PHE A 11 -21.99 -13.22 25.31
C PHE A 11 -22.53 -11.98 24.57
N ASP A 12 -22.90 -10.93 25.31
CA ASP A 12 -23.45 -9.67 24.78
C ASP A 12 -22.56 -8.98 23.73
N PHE A 13 -21.24 -9.07 23.86
CA PHE A 13 -20.30 -8.32 23.01
C PHE A 13 -20.22 -8.86 21.57
N SER A 14 -20.73 -10.06 21.30
CA SER A 14 -20.70 -10.69 19.97
C SER A 14 -22.08 -11.01 19.39
N GLY A 15 -23.17 -10.68 20.12
CA GLY A 15 -24.58 -10.78 19.71
C GLY A 15 -24.89 -10.39 18.28
N LYS A 16 -24.26 -9.31 17.82
CA LYS A 16 -24.51 -8.72 16.50
C LYS A 16 -23.98 -9.53 15.31
N TYR A 17 -23.16 -10.56 15.55
CA TYR A 17 -22.47 -11.30 14.48
C TYR A 17 -22.89 -12.78 14.39
N TYR A 18 -23.90 -13.20 15.15
CA TYR A 18 -24.42 -14.56 15.16
C TYR A 18 -25.92 -14.57 14.91
N ASP A 19 -26.34 -15.39 13.95
CA ASP A 19 -27.74 -15.61 13.60
C ASP A 19 -28.14 -17.05 13.97
N VAL A 20 -29.41 -17.24 14.35
CA VAL A 20 -29.95 -18.58 14.63
C VAL A 20 -30.22 -19.27 13.30
N VAL A 21 -29.40 -20.26 12.95
CA VAL A 21 -29.58 -21.07 11.74
C VAL A 21 -30.46 -22.26 12.12
N SER A 22 -31.66 -22.30 11.56
CA SER A 22 -32.59 -23.42 11.74
C SER A 22 -32.33 -24.46 10.65
N GLY A 23 -31.80 -25.63 11.03
CA GLY A 23 -31.68 -26.80 10.16
C GLY A 23 -32.45 -27.99 10.73
N ASP A 24 -32.75 -28.98 9.88
CA ASP A 24 -33.56 -30.18 10.16
C ASP A 24 -33.06 -31.10 11.30
N GLY A 25 -32.05 -30.69 12.07
CA GLY A 25 -31.48 -31.39 13.22
C GLY A 25 -31.26 -30.52 14.47
N GLY A 26 -31.81 -29.31 14.53
CA GLY A 26 -31.73 -28.42 15.71
C GLY A 26 -31.35 -26.97 15.37
N SER A 27 -31.67 -26.04 16.27
CA SER A 27 -31.30 -24.62 16.18
C SER A 27 -29.85 -24.41 16.60
N GLY A 28 -28.94 -24.17 15.64
CA GLY A 28 -27.54 -23.87 15.89
C GLY A 28 -27.21 -22.38 15.67
N CYS A 29 -26.24 -21.83 16.41
CA CYS A 29 -25.77 -20.46 16.16
C CYS A 29 -24.79 -20.46 14.97
N GLY A 30 -25.14 -19.80 13.87
CA GLY A 30 -24.25 -19.59 12.73
C GLY A 30 -23.64 -18.19 12.77
N ARG A 31 -22.32 -18.08 12.60
CA ARG A 31 -21.65 -16.77 12.50
C ARG A 31 -21.86 -16.16 11.12
N GLN A 32 -22.13 -14.85 11.07
CA GLN A 32 -22.12 -14.09 9.82
C GLN A 32 -20.78 -14.27 9.09
N SER A 33 -20.82 -14.71 7.83
CA SER A 33 -19.64 -15.01 7.00
C SER A 33 -18.85 -13.75 6.61
N SER A 34 -19.51 -12.60 6.59
CA SER A 34 -18.95 -11.28 6.28
C SER A 34 -19.28 -10.29 7.38
N PHE A 35 -18.29 -9.52 7.85
CA PHE A 35 -18.46 -8.43 8.83
C PHE A 35 -19.47 -7.36 8.38
N PHE A 36 -19.77 -7.30 7.08
CA PHE A 36 -20.72 -6.36 6.49
C PHE A 36 -21.97 -7.05 5.92
N GLU A 37 -22.25 -8.31 6.28
CA GLU A 37 -23.46 -9.04 5.84
C GLU A 37 -23.60 -9.11 4.30
N GLY A 38 -22.48 -9.12 3.56
CA GLY A 38 -22.50 -9.05 2.09
C GLY A 38 -22.93 -7.69 1.51
N LYS A 39 -23.15 -6.68 2.35
CA LYS A 39 -23.39 -5.30 1.94
C LYS A 39 -22.03 -4.63 1.72
N PRO A 40 -21.84 -3.89 0.61
CA PRO A 40 -20.60 -3.16 0.39
C PRO A 40 -20.36 -2.15 1.51
N VAL A 41 -19.14 -2.12 2.04
CA VAL A 41 -18.69 -1.25 3.16
C VAL A 41 -18.99 0.23 2.88
N LEU A 42 -18.88 0.62 1.62
CA LEU A 42 -19.15 1.95 1.12
C LEU A 42 -20.30 1.88 0.12
N ASN A 43 -21.26 2.78 0.29
CA ASN A 43 -22.34 2.95 -0.68
C ASN A 43 -21.74 3.29 -2.05
N GLN A 44 -22.33 2.78 -3.14
CA GLN A 44 -21.96 3.11 -4.51
C GLN A 44 -21.92 4.63 -4.74
N SER A 45 -22.78 5.40 -4.06
CA SER A 45 -22.77 6.87 -4.09
C SER A 45 -21.44 7.48 -3.63
N VAL A 46 -20.75 6.87 -2.66
CA VAL A 46 -19.43 7.30 -2.21
C VAL A 46 -18.39 7.04 -3.29
N GLY A 47 -18.46 5.87 -3.94
CA GLY A 47 -17.59 5.55 -5.08
C GLY A 47 -17.73 6.56 -6.23
N TYR A 48 -18.96 6.89 -6.62
CA TYR A 48 -19.22 7.92 -7.63
C TYR A 48 -18.78 9.31 -7.18
N SER A 49 -18.96 9.65 -5.90
CA SER A 49 -18.51 10.95 -5.36
C SER A 49 -17.00 11.10 -5.40
N VAL A 50 -16.25 10.02 -5.16
CA VAL A 50 -14.78 10.03 -5.31
C VAL A 50 -14.39 10.19 -6.78
N ILE A 51 -14.95 9.40 -7.69
CA ILE A 51 -14.56 9.43 -9.11
C ILE A 51 -14.98 10.74 -9.79
N LEU A 52 -16.23 11.17 -9.59
CA LEU A 52 -16.83 12.30 -10.31
C LEU A 52 -16.73 13.62 -9.55
N GLY A 53 -16.56 13.60 -8.23
CA GLY A 53 -16.48 14.80 -7.40
C GLY A 53 -15.04 15.20 -7.08
N PHE A 54 -14.24 14.26 -6.58
CA PHE A 54 -12.89 14.55 -6.09
C PHE A 54 -11.92 14.90 -7.23
N GLU A 55 -11.85 14.09 -8.29
CA GLU A 55 -10.90 14.31 -9.40
C GLU A 55 -11.12 15.65 -10.12
N PRO A 56 -12.35 16.03 -10.51
CA PRO A 56 -12.57 17.33 -11.14
C PRO A 56 -12.30 18.51 -10.19
N SER A 57 -12.54 18.34 -8.88
CA SER A 57 -12.24 19.38 -7.89
C SER A 57 -10.75 19.66 -7.75
N LEU A 58 -9.91 18.62 -7.73
CA LEU A 58 -8.46 18.75 -7.72
C LEU A 58 -7.96 19.39 -9.01
N LEU A 59 -8.48 18.96 -10.16
CA LEU A 59 -8.15 19.56 -11.45
C LEU A 59 -8.49 21.05 -11.49
N SER A 60 -9.68 21.43 -11.03
CA SER A 60 -10.11 22.82 -10.95
C SER A 60 -9.21 23.65 -10.02
N SER A 61 -8.83 23.09 -8.86
CA SER A 61 -7.91 23.75 -7.93
C SER A 61 -6.54 24.00 -8.56
N HIS A 62 -6.01 23.04 -9.34
CA HIS A 62 -4.73 23.18 -10.02
C HIS A 62 -4.79 24.24 -11.12
N LEU A 63 -5.83 24.21 -11.95
CA LEU A 63 -6.05 25.22 -12.99
C LEU A 63 -6.17 26.63 -12.39
N SER A 64 -6.85 26.74 -11.25
CA SER A 64 -6.99 28.00 -10.50
C SER A 64 -5.64 28.50 -9.99
N LEU A 65 -4.79 27.63 -9.45
CA LEU A 65 -3.43 27.98 -9.01
C LEU A 65 -2.55 28.45 -10.18
N VAL A 66 -2.58 27.75 -11.31
CA VAL A 66 -1.83 28.14 -12.52
C VAL A 66 -2.32 29.49 -13.04
N TRP A 67 -3.64 29.72 -13.03
CA TRP A 67 -4.21 31.02 -13.41
C TRP A 67 -3.77 32.15 -12.47
N LEU A 68 -3.81 31.92 -11.16
CA LEU A 68 -3.34 32.87 -10.15
C LEU A 68 -1.85 33.19 -10.33
N GLU A 69 -1.01 32.19 -10.55
CA GLU A 69 0.41 32.38 -10.80
C GLU A 69 0.63 33.25 -12.05
N LYS A 70 -0.06 32.95 -13.15
CA LYS A 70 0.02 33.74 -14.38
C LYS A 70 -0.45 35.19 -14.17
N ARG A 71 -1.51 35.40 -13.37
CA ARG A 71 -2.14 36.71 -13.16
C ARG A 71 -1.36 37.63 -12.21
N TYR A 72 -0.76 37.07 -11.16
CA TYR A 72 -0.14 37.84 -10.07
C TYR A 72 1.40 37.76 -10.06
N VAL A 73 2.00 36.65 -10.51
CA VAL A 73 3.46 36.46 -10.53
C VAL A 73 4.05 36.82 -11.91
N GLY A 74 3.25 36.80 -12.96
CA GLY A 74 3.71 37.11 -14.33
C GLY A 74 4.58 36.02 -14.94
N SER A 75 4.40 34.77 -14.50
CA SER A 75 5.14 33.58 -14.94
C SER A 75 5.04 33.39 -16.46
N LYS A 76 6.20 33.28 -17.15
CA LYS A 76 6.28 32.92 -18.57
C LYS A 76 6.51 31.43 -18.70
N HIS A 77 5.48 30.69 -19.11
CA HIS A 77 5.55 29.24 -19.33
C HIS A 77 6.30 28.92 -20.63
N THR A 78 7.64 28.93 -20.57
CA THR A 78 8.49 28.37 -21.64
C THR A 78 8.72 26.88 -21.39
N SER A 79 9.12 26.13 -22.43
CA SER A 79 9.47 24.71 -22.29
C SER A 79 10.64 24.47 -21.33
N GLU A 80 11.61 25.39 -21.28
CA GLU A 80 12.71 25.33 -20.30
C GLU A 80 12.18 25.51 -18.88
N TRP A 81 11.30 26.50 -18.67
CA TRP A 81 10.73 26.76 -17.34
C TRP A 81 9.85 25.62 -16.85
N PHE A 82 9.13 24.95 -17.77
CA PHE A 82 8.32 23.77 -17.45
C PHE A 82 9.18 22.59 -16.99
N ASN A 83 10.29 22.29 -17.68
CA ASN A 83 11.14 21.14 -17.32
C ASN A 83 12.05 21.39 -16.11
N THR A 84 12.40 22.66 -15.85
CA THR A 84 13.43 23.00 -14.85
C THR A 84 12.91 23.82 -13.68
N ALA A 85 11.66 24.30 -13.70
CA ALA A 85 11.11 25.22 -12.71
C ALA A 85 12.06 26.38 -12.35
N GLY A 86 12.80 26.88 -13.35
CA GLY A 86 13.80 27.93 -13.17
C GLY A 86 15.01 27.57 -12.33
N ARG A 87 15.23 26.27 -12.05
CA ARG A 87 16.32 25.73 -11.23
C ARG A 87 16.39 26.36 -9.83
N ASN A 88 15.24 26.82 -9.34
CA ASN A 88 15.14 27.72 -8.21
C ASN A 88 14.44 27.13 -6.98
N VAL A 89 14.23 25.82 -6.95
CA VAL A 89 13.45 25.15 -5.89
C VAL A 89 14.27 25.02 -4.60
N LYS A 90 13.67 25.42 -3.48
CA LYS A 90 14.26 25.40 -2.13
C LYS A 90 14.12 24.03 -1.46
N THR A 91 14.96 23.78 -0.46
CA THR A 91 15.05 22.54 0.33
C THR A 91 13.71 21.96 0.77
N GLY A 92 12.84 22.77 1.39
CA GLY A 92 11.57 22.28 1.94
C GLY A 92 10.61 21.76 0.87
N LEU A 93 10.56 22.43 -0.29
CA LEU A 93 9.70 22.00 -1.39
C LEU A 93 10.23 20.71 -2.03
N ILE A 94 11.55 20.54 -2.13
CA ILE A 94 12.17 19.28 -2.58
C ILE A 94 11.79 18.12 -1.65
N ALA A 95 11.94 18.32 -0.33
CA ALA A 95 11.61 17.29 0.64
C ALA A 95 10.13 16.88 0.58
N SER A 96 9.22 17.85 0.44
CA SER A 96 7.79 17.59 0.27
C SER A 96 7.47 16.81 -1.00
N VAL A 97 8.10 17.14 -2.13
CA VAL A 97 7.92 16.42 -3.39
C VAL A 97 8.39 14.96 -3.26
N ILE A 98 9.57 14.73 -2.66
CA ILE A 98 10.10 13.36 -2.45
C ILE A 98 9.12 12.52 -1.61
N VAL A 99 8.63 13.06 -0.49
CA VAL A 99 7.71 12.33 0.40
C VAL A 99 6.37 12.08 -0.29
N SER A 100 5.83 13.07 -1.01
CA SER A 100 4.53 12.92 -1.69
C SER A 100 4.56 11.89 -2.82
N GLN A 101 5.63 11.86 -3.62
CA GLN A 101 5.80 10.87 -4.70
C GLN A 101 5.75 9.43 -4.20
N TRP A 102 6.23 9.18 -2.98
CA TRP A 102 6.34 7.85 -2.40
C TRP A 102 5.12 7.45 -1.56
N THR A 103 4.33 8.44 -1.15
CA THR A 103 3.08 8.26 -0.41
C THR A 103 1.94 7.90 -1.37
N TRP A 104 2.13 6.86 -2.16
CA TRP A 104 1.07 6.29 -3.00
C TRP A 104 0.40 5.08 -2.31
N ALA A 105 -0.77 4.67 -2.80
CA ALA A 105 -1.56 3.61 -2.19
C ALA A 105 -0.80 2.27 -2.11
N ALA A 106 -0.04 1.92 -3.15
CA ALA A 106 0.69 0.64 -3.21
C ALA A 106 1.74 0.51 -2.09
N THR A 107 2.45 1.61 -1.77
CA THR A 107 3.42 1.64 -0.67
C THR A 107 2.75 1.41 0.67
N ILE A 108 1.65 2.13 0.95
CA ILE A 108 0.92 1.99 2.21
C ILE A 108 0.40 0.56 2.34
N LEU A 109 -0.21 0.02 1.29
CA LEU A 109 -0.74 -1.34 1.27
C LEU A 109 0.36 -2.38 1.46
N GLN A 110 1.47 -2.26 0.73
CA GLN A 110 2.57 -3.21 0.80
C GLN A 110 3.28 -3.16 2.15
N SER A 111 3.54 -1.97 2.68
CA SER A 111 4.15 -1.79 4.01
C SER A 111 3.25 -2.33 5.12
N SER A 112 1.93 -2.11 5.05
CA SER A 112 0.96 -2.73 5.99
C SER A 112 0.88 -4.24 5.84
N ASN A 113 1.00 -4.77 4.63
CA ASN A 113 1.02 -6.22 4.39
C ASN A 113 2.27 -6.88 4.98
N VAL A 114 3.45 -6.26 4.88
CA VAL A 114 4.66 -6.80 5.55
C VAL A 114 4.62 -6.61 7.07
N ALA A 115 3.94 -5.59 7.59
CA ALA A 115 3.64 -5.47 9.02
C ALA A 115 2.79 -6.65 9.50
N TRP A 116 1.80 -7.00 8.70
CA TRP A 116 0.89 -8.11 8.95
C TRP A 116 1.59 -9.48 8.86
N GLN A 117 2.62 -9.63 8.02
CA GLN A 117 3.37 -10.89 7.86
C GLN A 117 4.52 -11.05 8.85
N TYR A 118 5.29 -9.99 9.12
CA TYR A 118 6.55 -10.06 9.86
C TYR A 118 6.57 -9.24 11.16
N GLY A 119 5.48 -8.53 11.48
CA GLY A 119 5.41 -7.63 12.62
C GLY A 119 6.11 -6.30 12.38
N VAL A 120 6.49 -5.61 13.46
CA VAL A 120 7.11 -4.26 13.43
C VAL A 120 8.40 -4.22 12.61
N SER A 121 9.13 -5.34 12.54
CA SER A 121 10.36 -5.47 11.75
C SER A 121 10.14 -5.26 10.24
N GLY A 122 8.99 -5.65 9.68
CA GLY A 122 8.71 -5.56 8.24
C GLY A 122 8.67 -4.10 7.74
N PRO A 123 7.80 -3.24 8.31
CA PRO A 123 7.75 -1.81 7.99
C PRO A 123 9.07 -1.09 8.22
N PHE A 124 9.84 -1.48 9.25
CA PHE A 124 11.16 -0.92 9.50
C PHE A 124 12.12 -1.19 8.33
N TRP A 125 12.22 -2.44 7.89
CA TRP A 125 13.07 -2.82 6.75
C TRP A 125 12.58 -2.22 5.42
N TYR A 126 11.25 -2.07 5.27
CA TYR A 126 10.66 -1.37 4.13
C TYR A 126 11.10 0.11 4.09
N ALA A 127 10.91 0.83 5.21
CA ALA A 127 11.19 2.25 5.33
C ALA A 127 12.69 2.56 5.23
N SER A 128 13.52 1.81 5.97
CA SER A 128 14.98 1.99 5.98
C SER A 128 15.62 1.74 4.62
N GLY A 129 15.18 0.71 3.88
CA GLY A 129 15.71 0.43 2.56
C GLY A 129 15.49 1.56 1.56
N ALA A 130 14.28 2.12 1.56
CA ALA A 130 13.95 3.28 0.72
C ALA A 130 14.74 4.53 1.14
N THR A 131 14.92 4.78 2.44
CA THR A 131 15.74 5.92 2.92
C THR A 131 17.17 5.85 2.39
N ILE A 132 17.82 4.67 2.42
CA ILE A 132 19.18 4.50 1.90
C ILE A 132 19.25 4.87 0.40
N GLN A 133 18.29 4.40 -0.38
CA GLN A 133 18.26 4.65 -1.83
C GLN A 133 18.07 6.14 -2.14
N VAL A 134 17.18 6.83 -1.43
CA VAL A 134 16.94 8.27 -1.61
C VAL A 134 18.18 9.09 -1.25
N LEU A 135 18.91 8.72 -0.21
CA LEU A 135 20.13 9.39 0.18
C LEU A 135 21.24 9.21 -0.87
N LEU A 136 21.44 7.99 -1.36
CA LEU A 136 22.40 7.70 -2.42
C LEU A 136 22.05 8.42 -3.72
N PHE A 137 20.77 8.47 -4.07
CA PHE A 137 20.29 9.25 -5.22
C PHE A 137 20.61 10.74 -5.04
N GLY A 138 20.38 11.29 -3.85
CA GLY A 138 20.71 12.69 -3.54
C GLY A 138 22.18 13.02 -3.78
N ILE A 139 23.11 12.13 -3.38
CA ILE A 139 24.55 12.28 -3.63
C ILE A 139 24.84 12.28 -5.14
N MET A 140 24.30 11.31 -5.87
CA MET A 140 24.48 11.21 -7.32
C MET A 140 23.92 12.45 -8.06
N ALA A 141 22.73 12.91 -7.66
CA ALA A 141 22.07 14.07 -8.24
C ALA A 141 22.92 15.34 -8.12
N ILE A 142 23.59 15.54 -6.98
CA ILE A 142 24.50 16.68 -6.78
C ILE A 142 25.70 16.57 -7.72
N GLU A 143 26.32 15.40 -7.80
CA GLU A 143 27.51 15.17 -8.64
C GLU A 143 27.19 15.37 -10.13
N ILE A 144 26.02 14.93 -10.58
CA ILE A 144 25.58 15.16 -11.96
C ILE A 144 25.35 16.65 -12.20
N LYS A 145 24.74 17.38 -11.26
CA LYS A 145 24.54 18.83 -11.40
C LYS A 145 25.85 19.62 -11.41
N ARG A 146 26.88 19.15 -10.70
CA ARG A 146 28.23 19.73 -10.76
C ARG A 146 28.88 19.53 -12.13
N LYS A 147 28.59 18.42 -12.81
CA LYS A 147 29.19 18.07 -14.12
C LYS A 147 28.38 18.54 -15.33
N ALA A 148 27.06 18.56 -15.23
CA ALA A 148 26.13 18.91 -16.30
C ALA A 148 25.02 19.86 -15.80
N PRO A 149 25.35 21.11 -15.42
CA PRO A 149 24.40 22.05 -14.81
C PRO A 149 23.28 22.51 -15.74
N HIS A 150 23.46 22.38 -17.05
CA HIS A 150 22.53 22.87 -18.08
C HIS A 150 21.65 21.77 -18.68
N ALA A 151 21.78 20.53 -18.21
CA ALA A 151 20.89 19.45 -18.65
C ALA A 151 19.44 19.76 -18.25
N HIS A 152 18.50 19.39 -19.12
CA HIS A 152 17.06 19.53 -18.89
C HIS A 152 16.42 18.21 -18.48
N THR A 153 16.99 17.09 -18.93
CA THR A 153 16.53 15.75 -18.57
C THR A 153 17.72 14.82 -18.31
N VAL A 154 17.48 13.75 -17.54
CA VAL A 154 18.48 12.69 -17.36
C VAL A 154 18.78 11.96 -18.69
N CYS A 155 17.79 11.87 -19.59
CA CYS A 155 17.95 11.23 -20.89
C CYS A 155 18.97 11.96 -21.77
N GLU A 156 19.03 13.29 -21.73
CA GLU A 156 20.08 14.07 -22.41
C GLU A 156 21.48 13.71 -21.89
N ILE A 157 21.61 13.55 -20.57
CA ILE A 157 22.87 13.15 -19.92
C ILE A 157 23.26 11.74 -20.35
N VAL A 158 22.30 10.81 -20.38
CA VAL A 158 22.53 9.43 -20.81
C VAL A 158 22.98 9.37 -22.26
N LYS A 159 22.28 10.08 -23.15
CA LYS A 159 22.60 10.17 -24.58
C LYS A 159 23.99 10.76 -24.80
N ALA A 160 24.34 11.83 -24.08
CA ALA A 160 25.64 12.48 -24.20
C ALA A 160 26.80 11.59 -23.74
N ARG A 161 26.58 10.73 -22.73
CA ARG A 161 27.64 9.90 -22.13
C ARG A 161 27.76 8.50 -22.75
N TRP A 162 26.65 7.86 -23.09
CA TRP A 162 26.61 6.46 -23.54
C TRP A 162 26.02 6.28 -24.94
N GLY A 163 25.65 7.38 -25.63
CA GLY A 163 25.16 7.36 -27.00
C GLY A 163 23.67 7.02 -27.13
N THR A 164 23.23 6.93 -28.39
CA THR A 164 21.80 6.81 -28.73
C THR A 164 21.18 5.47 -28.32
N ILE A 165 21.93 4.36 -28.36
CA ILE A 165 21.41 3.04 -27.98
C ILE A 165 21.04 3.02 -26.50
N ALA A 166 21.91 3.53 -25.64
CA ALA A 166 21.66 3.61 -24.20
C ALA A 166 20.50 4.56 -23.85
N HIS A 167 20.26 5.58 -24.67
CA HIS A 167 19.11 6.48 -24.52
C HIS A 167 17.79 5.80 -24.89
N LEU A 168 17.73 5.02 -25.97
CA LEU A 168 16.49 4.42 -26.48
C LEU A 168 16.04 3.16 -25.73
N LEU A 169 16.98 2.45 -25.10
CA LEU A 169 16.71 1.16 -24.46
C LEU A 169 15.69 1.26 -23.29
N PRO A 170 15.82 2.22 -22.36
CA PRO A 170 14.80 2.44 -21.32
C PRO A 170 13.45 2.90 -21.87
N ASP A 171 13.44 3.73 -22.92
CA ASP A 171 12.20 4.23 -23.50
C ASP A 171 11.41 3.10 -24.18
N THR A 172 12.13 2.21 -24.88
CA THR A 172 11.52 1.04 -25.55
C THR A 172 10.96 0.05 -24.53
N SER A 173 11.69 -0.26 -23.46
CA SER A 173 11.21 -1.19 -22.43
C SER A 173 9.95 -0.69 -21.73
N ARG A 174 9.84 0.63 -21.48
CA ARG A 174 8.64 1.25 -20.90
C ARG A 174 7.42 1.10 -21.81
N ILE A 175 7.59 1.28 -23.12
CA ILE A 175 6.52 1.08 -24.10
C ILE A 175 6.06 -0.38 -24.09
N ILE A 176 6.99 -1.33 -24.10
CA ILE A 176 6.67 -2.77 -24.07
C ILE A 176 5.87 -3.11 -22.81
N VAL A 177 6.33 -2.66 -21.64
CA VAL A 177 5.61 -2.90 -20.37
C VAL A 177 4.22 -2.29 -20.41
N HIS A 178 4.07 -1.08 -20.95
CA HIS A 178 2.76 -0.43 -21.06
C HIS A 178 1.82 -1.23 -21.99
N VAL A 179 2.31 -1.72 -23.13
CA VAL A 179 1.54 -2.57 -24.03
C VAL A 179 1.12 -3.86 -23.35
N VAL A 180 2.03 -4.52 -22.62
CA VAL A 180 1.72 -5.74 -21.85
C VAL A 180 0.65 -5.46 -20.80
N LEU A 181 0.71 -4.33 -20.10
CA LEU A 181 -0.31 -3.94 -19.12
C LEU A 181 -1.68 -3.69 -19.76
N VAL A 182 -1.72 -3.01 -20.91
CA VAL A 182 -2.96 -2.80 -21.66
C VAL A 182 -3.55 -4.12 -22.13
N ILE A 183 -2.72 -5.03 -22.66
CA ILE A 183 -3.15 -6.38 -23.05
C ILE A 183 -3.67 -7.14 -21.82
N PHE A 184 -2.96 -7.10 -20.70
CA PHE A 184 -3.38 -7.77 -19.47
C PHE A 184 -4.74 -7.26 -18.99
N VAL A 185 -4.94 -5.94 -18.95
CA VAL A 185 -6.22 -5.32 -18.57
C VAL A 185 -7.32 -5.75 -19.55
N TYR A 186 -7.05 -5.74 -20.86
CA TYR A 186 -8.00 -6.20 -21.87
C TYR A 186 -8.37 -7.68 -21.66
N LEU A 187 -7.38 -8.55 -21.45
CA LEU A 187 -7.61 -9.99 -21.25
C LEU A 187 -8.46 -10.25 -20.00
N VAL A 188 -8.18 -9.57 -18.89
CA VAL A 188 -8.93 -9.72 -17.63
C VAL A 188 -10.36 -9.21 -17.77
N TYR A 189 -10.56 -8.00 -18.28
CA TYR A 189 -11.87 -7.35 -18.24
C TYR A 189 -12.74 -7.58 -19.48
N THR A 190 -12.23 -8.20 -20.54
CA THR A 190 -13.01 -8.40 -21.78
C THR A 190 -12.87 -9.78 -22.40
N ALA A 191 -11.66 -10.35 -22.50
CA ALA A 191 -11.44 -11.55 -23.30
C ALA A 191 -11.57 -12.86 -22.51
N SER A 192 -11.38 -12.82 -21.19
CA SER A 192 -11.44 -14.02 -20.37
C SER A 192 -12.87 -14.51 -20.20
N ASN A 193 -13.08 -15.82 -20.36
CA ASN A 193 -14.39 -16.44 -20.17
C ASN A 193 -14.84 -16.47 -18.70
N GLU A 194 -13.88 -16.41 -17.76
CA GLU A 194 -14.13 -16.44 -16.31
C GLU A 194 -14.35 -15.05 -15.71
N LEU A 195 -13.54 -14.04 -16.09
CA LEU A 195 -13.60 -12.71 -15.48
C LEU A 195 -14.37 -11.71 -16.35
N GLY A 196 -14.15 -11.68 -17.67
CA GLY A 196 -14.95 -11.10 -18.78
C GLY A 196 -15.63 -9.73 -18.68
N SER A 197 -15.73 -9.11 -17.51
CA SER A 197 -16.46 -7.89 -17.22
C SER A 197 -16.10 -7.36 -15.81
N PRO A 198 -15.96 -6.05 -15.62
CA PRO A 198 -15.78 -5.45 -14.30
C PRO A 198 -16.82 -5.87 -13.25
N ARG A 199 -18.06 -6.16 -13.67
CA ARG A 199 -19.12 -6.60 -12.75
C ARG A 199 -18.89 -8.03 -12.23
N VAL A 200 -18.41 -8.92 -13.08
CA VAL A 200 -18.08 -10.31 -12.70
C VAL A 200 -16.86 -10.32 -11.78
N VAL A 201 -15.83 -9.54 -12.11
CA VAL A 201 -14.69 -9.30 -11.22
C VAL A 201 -15.14 -8.78 -9.85
N TYR A 202 -16.04 -7.78 -9.81
CA TYR A 202 -16.60 -7.26 -8.56
C TYR A 202 -17.35 -8.35 -7.77
N ASN A 203 -18.20 -9.15 -8.42
CA ASN A 203 -18.95 -10.21 -7.75
C ASN A 203 -17.99 -11.26 -7.14
N HIS A 204 -16.96 -11.68 -7.87
CA HIS A 204 -15.95 -12.60 -7.35
C HIS A 204 -15.13 -11.98 -6.21
N LEU A 205 -14.80 -10.69 -6.29
CA LEU A 205 -14.14 -9.98 -5.19
C LEU A 205 -15.01 -9.94 -3.93
N VAL A 206 -16.31 -9.68 -4.07
CA VAL A 206 -17.28 -9.72 -2.96
C VAL A 206 -17.40 -11.14 -2.40
N GLU A 207 -17.42 -12.16 -3.26
CA GLU A 207 -17.45 -13.55 -2.84
C GLU A 207 -16.20 -13.93 -2.03
N VAL A 208 -15.00 -13.61 -2.52
CA VAL A 208 -13.73 -13.83 -1.81
C VAL A 208 -13.68 -13.03 -0.50
N ALA A 209 -14.19 -11.80 -0.50
CA ALA A 209 -14.28 -10.98 0.72
C ALA A 209 -15.31 -11.51 1.73
N SER A 210 -16.35 -12.22 1.27
CA SER A 210 -17.37 -12.85 2.12
C SER A 210 -16.92 -14.20 2.69
N LYS A 211 -15.84 -14.79 2.17
CA LYS A 211 -15.26 -16.01 2.69
C LYS A 211 -14.48 -15.69 3.97
N SER A 212 -14.97 -16.22 5.08
CA SER A 212 -14.30 -16.09 6.37
C SER A 212 -12.93 -16.77 6.34
N ARG A 213 -11.87 -16.04 6.68
CA ARG A 213 -10.54 -16.62 6.96
C ARG A 213 -10.60 -17.32 8.31
N ILE A 214 -11.23 -18.49 8.35
CA ILE A 214 -11.32 -19.30 9.56
C ILE A 214 -9.95 -19.95 9.78
N CYS A 215 -9.27 -19.53 10.84
CA CYS A 215 -8.14 -20.24 11.43
C CYS A 215 -8.72 -21.16 12.52
N GLN A 216 -9.22 -22.33 12.11
CA GLN A 216 -9.46 -23.45 13.02
C GLN A 216 -8.27 -24.42 12.89
N GLU A 217 -7.84 -24.98 14.02
CA GLU A 217 -6.61 -25.73 14.24
C GLU A 217 -6.31 -26.85 13.21
N PRO A 218 -5.03 -27.23 13.01
CA PRO A 218 -3.84 -26.86 13.78
C PRO A 218 -3.00 -25.75 13.12
N ILE A 219 -2.63 -24.80 13.97
CA ILE A 219 -1.51 -23.85 13.91
C ILE A 219 -0.74 -23.80 12.57
N SER A 220 -0.88 -22.66 11.88
CA SER A 220 -0.05 -22.17 10.77
C SER A 220 -0.01 -23.05 9.51
N HIS A 221 -0.92 -22.78 8.57
CA HIS A 221 -0.65 -23.06 7.16
C HIS A 221 0.32 -22.01 6.59
N HIS A 222 1.15 -22.40 5.63
CA HIS A 222 1.94 -21.47 4.82
C HIS A 222 1.01 -20.44 4.15
N GLY A 223 0.95 -19.22 4.69
CA GLY A 223 0.14 -18.11 4.14
C GLY A 223 -0.99 -17.56 5.02
N GLN A 224 -1.26 -18.14 6.21
CA GLN A 224 -2.17 -17.53 7.20
C GLN A 224 -1.38 -16.85 8.34
N SER A 225 -1.64 -15.56 8.61
CA SER A 225 -1.01 -14.82 9.72
C SER A 225 -1.72 -14.98 11.07
N CYS A 226 -2.35 -16.14 11.30
CA CYS A 226 -2.98 -16.46 12.58
C CYS A 226 -1.98 -17.23 13.46
N GLY A 227 -1.60 -16.67 14.61
CA GLY A 227 -0.69 -17.31 15.57
C GLY A 227 0.75 -16.76 15.53
N PRO A 228 1.71 -17.39 16.26
CA PRO A 228 3.09 -16.96 16.32
C PRO A 228 3.77 -16.99 14.93
N VAL A 229 4.49 -15.93 14.59
CA VAL A 229 5.16 -15.82 13.27
C VAL A 229 6.38 -16.73 13.24
N SER A 230 6.39 -17.70 12.31
CA SER A 230 7.56 -18.56 12.07
C SER A 230 8.77 -17.71 11.67
N GLY A 231 9.90 -17.88 12.37
CA GLY A 231 11.12 -17.13 12.11
C GLY A 231 11.25 -15.79 12.84
N ASN A 232 10.27 -15.39 13.68
CA ASN A 232 10.39 -14.29 14.64
C ASN A 232 10.88 -14.80 16.01
N TYR A 233 11.67 -14.00 16.73
CA TYR A 233 12.07 -14.33 18.11
C TYR A 233 10.84 -14.54 19.01
N LYS A 234 10.68 -15.77 19.54
CA LYS A 234 9.52 -16.24 20.31
C LYS A 234 8.18 -16.10 19.58
N GLY A 235 8.18 -16.00 18.24
CA GLY A 235 6.96 -15.84 17.44
C GLY A 235 6.25 -14.48 17.62
N SER A 236 6.88 -13.52 18.29
CA SER A 236 6.27 -12.22 18.60
C SER A 236 6.22 -11.28 17.39
N TYR A 237 5.13 -10.55 17.22
CA TYR A 237 4.99 -9.49 16.21
C TYR A 237 5.71 -8.18 16.60
N LEU A 238 6.10 -8.03 17.86
CA LEU A 238 6.79 -6.84 18.37
C LEU A 238 8.32 -6.95 18.28
N THR A 239 8.84 -8.10 17.85
CA THR A 239 10.29 -8.29 17.75
C THR A 239 10.87 -7.62 16.50
N MET A 240 12.07 -7.07 16.65
CA MET A 240 12.90 -6.66 15.52
C MET A 240 13.67 -7.84 14.89
N LEU A 241 13.79 -8.95 15.62
CA LEU A 241 14.47 -10.16 15.16
C LEU A 241 13.50 -11.05 14.37
N SER A 242 13.34 -10.73 13.09
CA SER A 242 12.56 -11.50 12.11
C SER A 242 13.44 -11.93 10.94
N SER A 243 13.56 -13.24 10.72
CA SER A 243 14.28 -13.78 9.55
C SER A 243 13.60 -13.40 8.23
N GLY A 244 12.27 -13.48 8.17
CA GLY A 244 11.48 -13.05 7.02
C GLY A 244 11.58 -11.55 6.75
N GLY A 245 11.52 -10.73 7.82
CA GLY A 245 11.71 -9.29 7.72
C GLY A 245 13.09 -8.89 7.20
N LEU A 246 14.16 -9.58 7.62
CA LEU A 246 15.52 -9.33 7.15
C LEU A 246 15.71 -9.70 5.66
N VAL A 247 15.24 -10.88 5.24
CA VAL A 247 15.31 -11.30 3.82
C VAL A 247 14.54 -10.34 2.93
N PHE A 248 13.32 -9.96 3.36
CA PHE A 248 12.54 -8.93 2.69
C PHE A 248 13.31 -7.60 2.62
N GLY A 249 13.95 -7.19 3.71
CA GLY A 249 14.78 -5.98 3.76
C GLY A 249 15.91 -5.98 2.73
N ILE A 250 16.63 -7.09 2.58
CA ILE A 250 17.71 -7.21 1.58
C ILE A 250 17.14 -7.09 0.16
N ILE A 251 16.06 -7.81 -0.15
CA ILE A 251 15.41 -7.76 -1.47
C ILE A 251 14.91 -6.35 -1.76
N ASN A 252 14.28 -5.70 -0.78
CA ASN A 252 13.75 -4.35 -0.91
C ASN A 252 14.87 -3.30 -1.09
N ILE A 253 16.00 -3.47 -0.41
CA ILE A 253 17.18 -2.62 -0.58
C ILE A 253 17.76 -2.76 -1.99
N VAL A 254 17.95 -3.98 -2.49
CA VAL A 254 18.59 -4.20 -3.80
C VAL A 254 17.62 -3.93 -4.95
N GLY A 255 16.39 -4.44 -4.86
CA GLY A 255 15.38 -4.35 -5.91
C GLY A 255 14.89 -2.93 -6.18
N ASN A 256 14.72 -2.11 -5.14
CA ASN A 256 14.16 -0.75 -5.31
C ASN A 256 15.21 0.30 -5.74
N PHE A 257 16.48 -0.06 -5.94
CA PHE A 257 17.42 0.86 -6.60
C PHE A 257 16.90 1.28 -7.98
N GLY A 258 16.35 0.34 -8.76
CA GLY A 258 15.75 0.65 -10.05
C GLY A 258 14.59 1.64 -9.94
N THR A 259 13.76 1.51 -8.90
CA THR A 259 12.58 2.36 -8.72
C THR A 259 12.91 3.79 -8.30
N VAL A 260 14.07 4.04 -7.67
CA VAL A 260 14.51 5.41 -7.34
C VAL A 260 15.32 6.01 -8.49
N PHE A 261 16.29 5.26 -9.02
CA PHE A 261 17.29 5.81 -9.96
C PHE A 261 16.77 5.94 -11.39
N VAL A 262 15.75 5.17 -11.78
CA VAL A 262 15.13 5.26 -13.12
C VAL A 262 13.84 6.09 -13.09
N ASP A 263 13.41 6.54 -11.91
CA ASP A 263 12.20 7.33 -11.76
C ASP A 263 12.41 8.77 -12.22
N ASN A 264 11.55 9.19 -13.15
CA ASN A 264 11.64 10.50 -13.78
C ASN A 264 11.30 11.64 -12.80
N GLY A 265 10.39 11.40 -11.85
CA GLY A 265 9.97 12.39 -10.86
C GLY A 265 11.13 12.86 -9.98
N TYR A 266 12.03 11.94 -9.61
CA TYR A 266 13.25 12.28 -8.89
C TYR A 266 14.23 13.12 -9.72
N TRP A 267 14.48 12.74 -10.97
CA TRP A 267 15.39 13.48 -11.83
C TRP A 267 14.89 14.90 -12.12
N VAL A 268 13.60 15.06 -12.41
CA VAL A 268 12.99 16.39 -12.62
C VAL A 268 13.11 17.24 -11.35
N SER A 269 12.83 16.66 -10.19
CA SER A 269 12.98 17.35 -8.89
C SER A 269 14.43 17.74 -8.60
N ALA A 270 15.37 16.86 -8.92
CA ALA A 270 16.80 17.13 -8.80
C ALA A 270 17.25 18.27 -9.72
N ILE A 271 16.83 18.29 -10.98
CA ILE A 271 17.18 19.33 -11.96
C ILE A 271 16.58 20.68 -11.54
N ALA A 272 15.35 20.68 -11.03
CA ALA A 272 14.65 21.88 -10.58
C ALA A 272 15.21 22.50 -9.28
N ALA A 273 15.88 21.70 -8.45
CA ALA A 273 16.46 22.16 -7.19
C ALA A 273 17.60 23.18 -7.38
N ARG A 274 17.81 24.08 -6.42
CA ARG A 274 19.06 24.85 -6.35
C ARG A 274 20.23 23.95 -5.91
N PRO A 275 21.45 24.08 -6.46
CA PRO A 275 22.60 23.22 -6.09
C PRO A 275 22.90 23.20 -4.59
N SER A 276 22.91 24.36 -3.93
CA SER A 276 23.18 24.50 -2.49
C SER A 276 22.09 23.90 -1.59
N SER A 277 20.87 23.73 -2.10
CA SER A 277 19.72 23.19 -1.37
C SER A 277 19.46 21.70 -1.63
N THR A 278 20.02 21.14 -2.70
CA THR A 278 19.71 19.78 -3.18
C THR A 278 20.04 18.73 -2.11
N HIS A 279 21.26 18.73 -1.56
CA HIS A 279 21.67 17.75 -0.53
C HIS A 279 20.79 17.77 0.72
N LYS A 280 20.43 18.97 1.21
CA LYS A 280 19.55 19.12 2.37
C LYS A 280 18.14 18.63 2.09
N GLY A 281 17.66 18.82 0.85
CA GLY A 281 16.32 18.42 0.43
C GLY A 281 16.18 16.90 0.39
N TYR A 282 17.15 16.22 -0.21
CA TYR A 282 17.18 14.76 -0.27
C TYR A 282 17.43 14.12 1.09
N LEU A 283 18.30 14.70 1.93
CA LEU A 283 18.52 14.24 3.30
C LEU A 283 17.25 14.35 4.15
N LEU A 284 16.60 15.52 4.13
CA LEU A 284 15.36 15.75 4.88
C LEU A 284 14.23 14.86 4.36
N GLY A 285 14.08 14.76 3.03
CA GLY A 285 13.09 13.89 2.39
C GLY A 285 13.27 12.42 2.78
N GLY A 286 14.51 11.91 2.74
CA GLY A 286 14.82 10.53 3.13
C GLY A 286 14.58 10.24 4.62
N LEU A 287 14.85 11.20 5.50
CA LEU A 287 14.58 11.08 6.94
C LEU A 287 13.08 11.11 7.26
N VAL A 288 12.34 12.06 6.68
CA VAL A 288 10.87 12.15 6.87
C VAL A 288 10.19 10.92 6.25
N TRP A 289 10.70 10.44 5.12
CA TRP A 289 10.21 9.22 4.47
C TRP A 289 10.34 7.98 5.36
N PHE A 290 11.27 7.92 6.31
CA PHE A 290 11.29 6.79 7.23
C PHE A 290 10.03 6.79 8.13
N ALA A 291 9.66 7.96 8.64
CA ALA A 291 8.60 8.10 9.65
C ALA A 291 7.20 7.80 9.09
N VAL A 292 6.90 8.20 7.87
CA VAL A 292 5.56 8.06 7.26
C VAL A 292 5.12 6.59 7.10
N PRO A 293 5.79 5.74 6.30
CA PRO A 293 5.45 4.33 6.17
C PRO A 293 5.64 3.58 7.48
N PHE A 294 6.66 3.87 8.29
CA PHE A 294 6.83 3.16 9.56
C PHE A 294 5.65 3.40 10.52
N SER A 295 5.24 4.65 10.72
CA SER A 295 4.12 4.98 11.61
C SER A 295 2.77 4.51 11.06
N LEU A 296 2.48 4.77 9.77
CA LEU A 296 1.22 4.38 9.14
C LEU A 296 1.09 2.87 9.02
N ALA A 297 2.13 2.17 8.57
CA ALA A 297 2.08 0.72 8.39
C ALA A 297 2.05 -0.02 9.73
N THR A 298 2.77 0.45 10.75
CA THR A 298 2.72 -0.16 12.09
C THR A 298 1.35 0.06 12.72
N SER A 299 0.76 1.25 12.55
CA SER A 299 -0.58 1.56 13.07
C SER A 299 -1.65 0.74 12.35
N LEU A 300 -1.65 0.73 11.00
CA LEU A 300 -2.61 -0.02 10.19
C LEU A 300 -2.42 -1.53 10.34
N GLY A 301 -1.21 -2.02 10.15
CA GLY A 301 -0.89 -3.45 10.24
C GLY A 301 -1.12 -4.03 11.63
N GLY A 302 -0.73 -3.29 12.68
CA GLY A 302 -0.99 -3.66 14.07
C GLY A 302 -2.48 -3.63 14.41
N SER A 303 -3.23 -2.62 13.94
CA SER A 303 -4.68 -2.54 14.16
C SER A 303 -5.43 -3.66 13.44
N ILE A 304 -5.05 -3.99 12.20
CA ILE A 304 -5.66 -5.11 11.46
C ILE A 304 -5.34 -6.42 12.18
N LEU A 305 -4.10 -6.63 12.66
CA LEU A 305 -3.69 -7.81 13.41
C LEU A 305 -4.49 -7.96 14.70
N LEU A 306 -4.56 -6.89 15.51
CA LEU A 306 -5.33 -6.88 16.74
C LEU A 306 -6.82 -7.11 16.48
N LEU A 307 -7.41 -6.45 15.48
CA LEU A 307 -8.82 -6.63 15.16
C LEU A 307 -9.12 -8.06 14.68
N THR A 308 -8.21 -8.64 13.89
CA THR A 308 -8.37 -10.02 13.42
C THR A 308 -8.17 -11.01 14.57
N MET A 309 -7.16 -10.83 15.42
CA MET A 309 -6.94 -11.69 16.59
C MET A 309 -8.06 -11.56 17.62
N LEU A 310 -8.60 -10.36 17.84
CA LEU A 310 -9.76 -10.12 18.69
C LEU A 310 -10.99 -10.84 18.10
N PHE A 311 -11.27 -10.66 16.81
CA PHE A 311 -12.37 -11.32 16.13
C PHE A 311 -12.25 -12.86 16.18
N MET A 312 -11.04 -13.39 16.06
CA MET A 312 -10.73 -14.81 16.16
C MET A 312 -10.80 -15.34 17.59
N ALA A 313 -10.30 -14.61 18.58
CA ALA A 313 -10.37 -14.97 20.01
C ALA A 313 -11.83 -15.04 20.50
N VAL A 314 -12.67 -14.13 20.00
CA VAL A 314 -14.13 -14.14 20.22
C VAL A 314 -14.77 -15.37 19.59
N THR A 315 -14.29 -15.82 18.43
CA THR A 315 -14.81 -17.04 17.80
C THR A 315 -14.35 -18.32 18.47
N SER A 316 -13.10 -18.37 18.93
CA SER A 316 -12.57 -19.51 19.67
C SER A 316 -13.22 -19.63 21.05
N ALA A 317 -13.52 -18.52 21.72
CA ALA A 317 -14.25 -18.53 22.99
C ALA A 317 -15.68 -19.09 22.84
N GLY A 318 -16.38 -18.72 21.76
CA GLY A 318 -17.71 -19.26 21.45
C GLY A 318 -17.71 -20.74 21.03
N SER A 319 -16.59 -21.25 20.51
CA SER A 319 -16.45 -22.68 20.18
C SER A 319 -15.92 -23.51 21.35
N SER A 320 -15.11 -22.95 22.26
CA SER A 320 -14.66 -23.66 23.47
C SER A 320 -15.79 -23.99 24.44
N GLU A 321 -16.86 -23.18 24.50
CA GLU A 321 -18.04 -23.53 25.31
C GLU A 321 -18.87 -24.66 24.69
N ALA A 322 -18.87 -24.79 23.35
CA ALA A 322 -19.51 -25.91 22.66
C ALA A 322 -18.76 -27.24 22.85
N TYR A 323 -17.41 -27.21 22.99
CA TYR A 323 -16.62 -28.42 23.24
C TYR A 323 -16.56 -28.83 24.72
N SER A 324 -16.58 -27.88 25.67
CA SER A 324 -16.69 -28.20 27.10
C SER A 324 -18.05 -28.82 27.48
N GLY A 325 -19.12 -28.53 26.75
CA GLY A 325 -20.43 -29.16 26.94
C GLY A 325 -20.50 -30.63 26.48
N ILE A 326 -19.64 -31.04 25.54
CA ILE A 326 -19.63 -32.43 25.01
C ILE A 326 -18.70 -33.33 25.84
N LEU A 327 -17.66 -32.79 26.48
CA LEU A 327 -16.71 -33.59 27.28
C LEU A 327 -17.23 -33.94 28.69
N ILE A 328 -18.27 -33.25 29.19
CA ILE A 328 -18.90 -33.53 30.50
C ILE A 328 -20.04 -34.58 30.41
N MET A 329 -20.40 -35.05 29.20
CA MET A 329 -21.43 -36.07 29.00
C MET A 329 -20.91 -37.50 28.81
N HIS A 330 -19.61 -37.74 29.02
CA HIS A 330 -18.98 -39.06 28.86
C HIS A 330 -18.07 -39.48 30.04
N ILE A 331 -18.39 -39.04 31.25
CA ILE A 331 -17.98 -39.65 32.54
C ILE A 331 -19.22 -39.68 33.43
#